data_AF-A0A673CF50-F1
#
_entry.id   AF-A0A673CF50-F1
#
_cell.length_a   1.000
_cell.length_b   1.000
_cell.length_c   1.000
_cell.angle_alpha   90.00
_cell.angle_beta   90.00
_cell.angle_gamma   90.00
#
_symmetry.space_group_name_H-M   'P 1'
#
loop_
_entity.id
_entity.type
_entity.pdbx_description
1 polymer ?
#
loop_
_entity_poly.entity_id
_entity_poly.type
_entity_poly.pdbx_seq_one_letter_code
_entity_poly.pdbx_strand_id
1 'polypeptide(L)'
;MDSPGHCAQYCTYTAMENESTEIISVITVDKRETGRNSIIMEREAFVRTVDGLLNEVKLVEVCTDAHVQISTLMRKYKDLGVQHSLDMWHGAKNLAKRIHAAQVKGQSSLSYWLKDIVNHFWWCCKTADSYEDFHVSSHFLENICNALWQLRQKIMSWLVRDSMAHGALKSIVRNKRWLNEVHKYLNFRSTADLESFQNHILMYANKRTAFSPPVFEARMLLAAMDYNYHKDRPEFCKSDGSKLYKRLYNKNARRYMLYTVKASKTYGYIPQLQTMILRKRIAGKGMPRRRTLRPDDPRRCGLLPPVPAPTIEELQHTQVKRGLGRYNSSVFLFHLGLHATLQVRYHA
;
A
#
# COMPACT_ATOMS: atom_id res chain seq x y z
N MET A 1 -6.59 0.46 11.45
CA MET A 1 -5.90 0.66 12.74
C MET A 1 -4.49 0.18 12.56
N ASP A 2 -3.55 1.11 12.40
CA ASP A 2 -2.13 0.81 12.62
C ASP A 2 -1.95 0.54 14.11
N SER A 3 -1.36 -0.60 14.45
CA SER A 3 -1.06 -0.90 15.84
C SER A 3 0.10 -0.03 16.31
N PRO A 4 0.10 0.44 17.57
CA PRO A 4 1.24 1.12 18.15
C PRO A 4 2.39 0.11 18.30
N GLY A 5 3.51 0.32 17.59
CA GLY A 5 4.74 -0.44 17.78
C GLY A 5 5.58 -0.61 16.52
N HIS A 6 6.74 0.06 16.47
CA HIS A 6 7.80 -0.06 15.45
C HIS A 6 8.52 -1.43 15.46
N CYS A 7 7.81 -2.55 15.60
CA CYS A 7 8.40 -3.89 15.70
C CYS A 7 7.73 -4.89 14.76
N ALA A 8 7.84 -4.63 13.45
CA ALA A 8 7.54 -5.64 12.45
C ALA A 8 8.73 -6.59 12.28
N GLN A 9 8.50 -7.91 12.33
CA GLN A 9 9.54 -8.90 12.02
C GLN A 9 9.80 -8.99 10.51
N TYR A 10 8.73 -8.87 9.71
CA TYR A 10 8.80 -9.05 8.26
C TYR A 10 8.39 -7.75 7.56
N CYS A 11 9.02 -7.44 6.43
CA CYS A 11 8.50 -6.51 5.44
C CYS A 11 8.16 -7.29 4.17
N THR A 12 6.92 -7.20 3.71
CA THR A 12 6.51 -7.76 2.43
C THR A 12 6.27 -6.62 1.46
N TYR A 13 7.03 -6.58 0.38
CA TYR A 13 6.81 -5.69 -0.75
C TYR A 13 6.12 -6.47 -1.87
N THR A 14 4.98 -5.98 -2.35
CA THR A 14 4.26 -6.62 -3.45
C THR A 14 4.10 -5.69 -4.64
N ALA A 15 4.35 -6.21 -5.84
CA ALA A 15 4.13 -5.53 -7.09
C ALA A 15 2.87 -6.06 -7.78
N MET A 16 1.96 -5.15 -8.09
CA MET A 16 0.76 -5.43 -8.88
C MET A 16 0.93 -4.83 -10.29
N GLU A 17 0.67 -5.61 -11.32
CA GLU A 17 0.62 -5.09 -12.69
C GLU A 17 -0.62 -4.20 -12.86
N ASN A 18 -0.43 -3.05 -13.50
CA ASN A 18 -1.38 -1.96 -13.49
C ASN A 18 -2.70 -2.28 -14.21
N GLU A 19 -2.66 -2.96 -15.35
CA GLU A 19 -3.83 -3.16 -16.22
C GLU A 19 -4.61 -4.43 -15.85
N SER A 20 -3.90 -5.54 -15.70
CA SER A 20 -4.42 -6.85 -15.31
C SER A 20 -4.74 -6.95 -13.82
N THR A 21 -4.19 -6.07 -12.98
CA THR A 21 -4.26 -6.14 -11.50
C THR A 21 -3.65 -7.42 -10.91
N GLU A 22 -2.78 -8.11 -11.66
CA GLU A 22 -2.10 -9.32 -11.19
C GLU A 22 -0.99 -9.01 -10.21
N ILE A 23 -0.89 -9.78 -9.13
CA ILE A 23 0.30 -9.78 -8.29
C ILE A 23 1.40 -10.54 -9.01
N ILE A 24 2.42 -9.82 -9.46
CA ILE A 24 3.52 -10.39 -10.25
C ILE A 24 4.80 -10.58 -9.44
N SER A 25 4.93 -9.91 -8.29
CA SER A 25 6.07 -10.09 -7.40
C SER A 25 5.66 -9.95 -5.93
N VAL A 26 6.25 -10.80 -5.09
CA VAL A 26 6.07 -10.83 -3.64
C VAL A 26 7.43 -11.06 -3.01
N ILE A 27 8.05 -10.01 -2.48
CA ILE A 27 9.33 -10.09 -1.80
C ILE A 27 9.12 -9.92 -0.31
N THR A 28 9.64 -10.85 0.49
CA THR A 28 9.66 -10.74 1.94
C THR A 28 11.09 -10.57 2.42
N VAL A 29 11.32 -9.55 3.25
CA VAL A 29 12.59 -9.32 3.96
C VAL A 29 12.33 -9.49 5.45
N ASP A 30 13.16 -10.29 6.11
CA ASP A 30 13.15 -10.42 7.56
C ASP A 30 14.05 -9.34 8.19
N LYS A 31 13.58 -8.76 9.29
CA LYS A 31 14.26 -7.69 10.03
C LYS A 31 15.69 -8.04 10.43
N ARG A 32 16.04 -9.33 10.57
CA ARG A 32 17.43 -9.75 10.85
C ARG A 32 18.39 -9.47 9.71
N GLU A 33 17.90 -9.45 8.46
CA GLU A 33 18.71 -9.16 7.28
C GLU A 33 19.13 -7.69 7.22
N THR A 34 18.41 -6.80 7.92
CA THR A 34 18.60 -5.34 7.82
C THR A 34 19.10 -4.70 9.11
N GLY A 35 19.95 -5.42 9.85
CA GLY A 35 20.50 -4.93 11.11
C GLY A 35 19.42 -4.61 12.16
N ARG A 36 18.26 -5.26 12.06
CA ARG A 36 17.08 -5.02 12.90
C ARG A 36 16.50 -3.61 12.77
N ASN A 37 16.68 -2.96 11.61
CA ASN A 37 16.14 -1.64 11.31
C ASN A 37 15.00 -1.74 10.26
N SER A 38 13.79 -1.32 10.64
CA SER A 38 12.60 -1.39 9.79
C SER A 38 12.62 -0.41 8.61
N ILE A 39 13.30 0.74 8.74
CA ILE A 39 13.43 1.72 7.65
C ILE A 39 14.36 1.18 6.55
N ILE A 40 15.42 0.48 6.95
CA ILE A 40 16.31 -0.22 6.02
C ILE A 40 15.57 -1.40 5.39
N MET A 41 14.72 -2.08 6.16
CA MET A 41 13.93 -3.23 5.70
C MET A 41 12.98 -2.88 4.55
N GLU A 42 12.21 -1.78 4.66
CA GLU A 42 11.33 -1.34 3.57
C GLU A 42 12.11 -0.97 2.31
N ARG A 43 13.22 -0.24 2.47
CA ARG A 43 14.11 0.13 1.37
C ARG A 43 14.68 -1.10 0.66
N GLU A 44 15.18 -2.07 1.43
CA GLU A 44 15.75 -3.31 0.91
C GLU A 44 14.70 -4.13 0.16
N ALA A 45 13.50 -4.27 0.73
CA ALA A 45 12.41 -4.99 0.10
C ALA A 45 11.97 -4.33 -1.22
N PHE A 46 11.94 -2.99 -1.27
CA PHE A 46 11.69 -2.25 -2.52
C PHE A 46 12.78 -2.51 -3.57
N VAL A 47 14.06 -2.37 -3.20
CA VAL A 47 15.19 -2.58 -4.13
C VAL A 47 15.14 -3.99 -4.71
N ARG A 48 14.99 -5.03 -3.87
CA ARG A 48 14.89 -6.42 -4.33
C ARG A 48 13.72 -6.64 -5.28
N THR A 49 12.59 -5.97 -5.04
CA THR A 49 11.40 -6.07 -5.90
C THR A 49 11.65 -5.43 -7.26
N VAL A 50 12.14 -4.19 -7.31
CA VAL A 50 12.37 -3.47 -8.57
C VAL A 50 13.53 -4.07 -9.35
N ASP A 51 14.66 -4.38 -8.69
CA ASP A 51 15.81 -5.02 -9.34
C ASP A 51 15.44 -6.42 -9.88
N GLY A 52 14.63 -7.19 -9.13
CA GLY A 52 14.10 -8.48 -9.60
C GLY A 52 13.22 -8.33 -10.84
N LEU A 53 12.25 -7.41 -10.81
CA LEU A 53 11.38 -7.14 -11.95
C LEU A 53 12.14 -6.65 -13.18
N LEU A 54 13.18 -5.82 -13.02
CA LEU A 54 14.02 -5.36 -14.13
C LEU A 54 14.76 -6.50 -14.84
N ASN A 55 15.06 -7.59 -14.12
CA ASN A 55 15.72 -8.76 -14.69
C ASN A 55 14.73 -9.73 -15.36
N GLU A 56 13.45 -9.69 -14.98
CA GLU A 56 12.43 -10.64 -15.43
C GLU A 56 11.52 -10.07 -16.53
N VAL A 57 11.27 -8.75 -16.52
CA VAL A 57 10.36 -8.06 -17.44
C VAL A 57 10.89 -6.70 -17.88
N LYS A 58 10.39 -6.19 -19.01
CA LYS A 58 10.66 -4.81 -19.46
C LYS A 58 9.83 -3.80 -18.65
N LEU A 59 10.25 -3.54 -17.42
CA LEU A 59 9.62 -2.60 -16.51
C LEU A 59 9.72 -1.16 -17.06
N VAL A 60 8.58 -0.50 -17.29
CA VAL A 60 8.54 0.87 -17.84
C VAL A 60 8.04 1.91 -16.86
N GLU A 61 7.23 1.52 -15.89
CA GLU A 61 6.64 2.44 -14.93
C GLU A 61 6.49 1.79 -13.56
N VAL A 62 6.79 2.54 -12.51
CA VAL A 62 6.52 2.20 -11.12
C VAL A 62 5.69 3.31 -10.50
N CYS A 63 4.51 2.95 -9.99
CA CYS A 63 3.64 3.82 -9.22
C CYS A 63 3.75 3.49 -7.72
N THR A 64 4.00 4.52 -6.91
CA THR A 64 4.14 4.39 -5.45
C THR A 64 3.32 5.46 -4.74
N ASP A 65 3.12 5.29 -3.43
CA ASP A 65 2.69 6.38 -2.57
C ASP A 65 3.74 7.51 -2.54
N ALA A 66 3.33 8.70 -2.11
CA ALA A 66 4.20 9.88 -1.97
C ALA A 66 5.17 9.78 -0.77
N HIS A 67 5.93 8.68 -0.68
CA HIS A 67 6.95 8.45 0.33
C HIS A 67 8.32 8.98 -0.13
N VAL A 68 8.92 9.87 0.68
CA VAL A 68 10.14 10.62 0.30
C VAL A 68 11.35 9.71 0.07
N GLN A 69 11.49 8.64 0.87
CA GLN A 69 12.60 7.70 0.76
C GLN A 69 12.55 6.91 -0.55
N ILE A 70 11.37 6.41 -0.91
CA ILE A 70 11.15 5.67 -2.16
C ILE A 70 11.28 6.59 -3.37
N SER A 71 10.73 7.82 -3.29
CA SER A 71 10.89 8.83 -4.35
C SER A 71 12.36 9.18 -4.61
N THR A 72 13.19 9.19 -3.56
CA THR A 72 14.64 9.38 -3.69
C THR A 72 15.30 8.19 -4.36
N LEU A 73 14.89 6.97 -4.00
CA LEU A 73 15.41 5.73 -4.56
C LEU A 73 15.07 5.57 -6.04
N MET A 74 13.89 6.04 -6.47
CA MET A 74 13.47 6.04 -7.88
C MET A 74 14.39 6.81 -8.81
N ARG A 75 15.21 7.74 -8.30
CA ARG A 75 16.22 8.42 -9.12
C ARG A 75 17.25 7.45 -9.71
N LYS A 76 17.58 6.34 -9.01
CA LYS A 76 18.48 5.28 -9.51
C LYS A 76 17.93 4.61 -10.78
N TYR A 77 16.61 4.46 -10.85
CA TYR A 77 15.94 3.71 -11.92
C TYR A 77 15.53 4.59 -13.10
N LYS A 78 15.54 5.91 -12.92
CA LYS A 78 15.27 6.88 -13.98
C LYS A 78 16.22 6.71 -15.16
N ASP A 79 17.51 6.49 -14.89
CA ASP A 79 18.54 6.32 -15.91
C ASP A 79 18.41 4.98 -16.66
N LEU A 80 17.65 4.03 -16.10
CA LEU A 80 17.27 2.77 -16.75
C LEU A 80 15.98 2.89 -17.58
N GLY A 81 15.43 4.11 -17.71
CA GLY A 81 14.20 4.36 -18.46
C GLY A 81 12.91 4.05 -17.69
N VAL A 82 12.98 3.79 -16.38
CA VAL A 82 11.78 3.53 -15.56
C VAL A 82 11.14 4.84 -15.13
N GLN A 83 9.91 5.07 -15.58
CA GLN A 83 9.11 6.22 -15.16
C GLN A 83 8.61 6.04 -13.71
N HIS A 84 8.67 7.10 -12.91
CA HIS A 84 8.09 7.13 -11.57
C HIS A 84 6.78 7.91 -11.56
N SER A 85 5.70 7.22 -11.21
CA SER A 85 4.38 7.81 -10.99
C SER A 85 4.02 7.79 -9.51
N LEU A 86 3.15 8.72 -9.10
CA LEU A 86 2.64 8.80 -7.75
C LEU A 86 1.15 8.50 -7.72
N ASP A 87 0.70 7.82 -6.67
CA ASP A 87 -0.71 7.51 -6.47
C ASP A 87 -1.57 8.79 -6.41
N MET A 88 -2.50 8.91 -7.35
CA MET A 88 -3.37 10.08 -7.53
C MET A 88 -4.28 10.32 -6.33
N TRP A 89 -4.74 9.25 -5.67
CA TRP A 89 -5.59 9.36 -4.50
C TRP A 89 -4.87 9.96 -3.29
N HIS A 90 -3.63 9.52 -3.03
CA HIS A 90 -2.75 10.09 -2.03
C HIS A 90 -2.37 11.53 -2.38
N GLY A 91 -2.16 11.85 -3.66
CA GLY A 91 -1.99 13.22 -4.15
C GLY A 91 -3.16 14.12 -3.75
N ALA A 92 -4.39 13.73 -4.11
CA ALA A 92 -5.61 14.46 -3.80
C ALA A 92 -5.88 14.57 -2.29
N LYS A 93 -5.64 13.49 -1.55
CA LYS A 93 -5.75 13.46 -0.08
C LYS A 93 -4.73 14.39 0.60
N ASN A 94 -3.50 14.44 0.10
CA ASN A 94 -2.47 15.33 0.63
C ASN A 94 -2.80 16.80 0.36
N LEU A 95 -3.36 17.12 -0.82
CA LEU A 95 -3.89 18.46 -1.09
C LEU A 95 -5.01 18.82 -0.11
N ALA A 96 -5.96 17.91 0.13
CA ALA A 96 -7.03 18.13 1.10
C ALA A 96 -6.50 18.41 2.52
N LYS A 97 -5.49 17.66 2.96
CA LYS A 97 -4.82 17.88 4.25
C LYS A 97 -4.17 19.26 4.34
N ARG A 98 -3.51 19.73 3.27
CA ARG A 98 -2.87 21.06 3.23
C ARG A 98 -3.90 22.18 3.33
N ILE A 99 -5.02 22.06 2.61
CA ILE A 99 -6.11 23.03 2.68
C ILE A 99 -6.72 23.05 4.08
N HIS A 100 -6.91 21.88 4.70
CA HIS A 100 -7.42 21.80 6.07
C HIS A 100 -6.47 22.43 7.09
N ALA A 101 -5.16 22.16 6.97
CA ALA A 101 -4.14 22.76 7.84
C ALA A 101 -4.03 24.29 7.70
N ALA A 102 -4.40 24.83 6.53
CA ALA A 102 -4.46 26.26 6.28
C ALA A 102 -5.75 26.93 6.80
N GLN A 103 -6.64 26.21 7.50
CA GLN A 103 -7.85 26.80 8.09
C GLN A 103 -7.56 27.41 9.47
N VAL A 104 -6.71 28.43 9.53
CA VAL A 104 -6.54 29.23 10.75
C VAL A 104 -7.53 30.41 10.80
N LYS A 105 -7.53 31.20 11.87
CA LYS A 105 -8.47 32.32 12.08
C LYS A 105 -8.49 33.24 10.86
N GLY A 106 -9.67 33.43 10.27
CA GLY A 106 -9.88 34.26 9.06
C GLY A 106 -9.68 33.56 7.72
N GLN A 107 -9.48 32.23 7.70
CA GLN A 107 -9.32 31.41 6.49
C GLN A 107 -10.39 30.29 6.37
N SER A 108 -11.42 30.35 7.21
CA SER A 108 -12.49 29.32 7.29
C SER A 108 -13.25 29.14 5.98
N SER A 109 -13.30 30.16 5.11
CA SER A 109 -13.96 30.09 3.80
C SER A 109 -13.35 29.04 2.86
N LEU A 110 -12.09 28.63 3.08
CA LEU A 110 -11.46 27.54 2.32
C LEU A 110 -12.16 26.18 2.52
N SER A 111 -12.81 25.97 3.66
CA SER A 111 -13.53 24.72 3.94
C SER A 111 -14.68 24.47 2.97
N TYR A 112 -15.37 25.55 2.58
CA TYR A 112 -16.47 25.48 1.63
C TYR A 112 -16.00 25.01 0.26
N TRP A 113 -14.81 25.44 -0.17
CA TRP A 113 -14.22 25.15 -1.47
C TRP A 113 -13.38 23.87 -1.51
N LEU A 114 -13.07 23.25 -0.35
CA LEU A 114 -12.18 22.09 -0.23
C LEU A 114 -12.50 20.99 -1.25
N LYS A 115 -13.78 20.61 -1.34
CA LYS A 115 -14.23 19.53 -2.23
C LYS A 115 -14.04 19.90 -3.70
N ASP A 116 -14.40 21.12 -4.07
CA ASP A 116 -14.32 21.59 -5.46
C ASP A 116 -12.86 21.77 -5.90
N ILE A 117 -11.99 22.28 -5.01
CA ILE A 117 -10.53 22.37 -5.26
C ILE A 117 -9.92 20.98 -5.48
N VAL A 118 -10.21 20.01 -4.60
CA VAL A 118 -9.67 18.65 -4.71
C VAL A 118 -10.18 17.94 -5.96
N ASN A 119 -11.47 18.10 -6.28
CA ASN A 119 -12.05 17.55 -7.50
C ASN A 119 -11.47 18.19 -8.77
N HIS A 120 -11.22 19.49 -8.76
CA HIS A 120 -10.63 20.20 -9.89
C HIS A 120 -9.18 19.76 -10.10
N PHE A 121 -8.38 19.62 -9.03
CA PHE A 121 -7.03 19.06 -9.12
C PHE A 121 -7.05 17.64 -9.71
N TRP A 122 -7.94 16.78 -9.21
CA TRP A 122 -8.15 15.43 -9.73
C TRP A 122 -8.52 15.43 -11.23
N TRP A 123 -9.43 16.33 -11.63
CA TRP A 123 -9.82 16.49 -13.03
C TRP A 123 -8.64 16.95 -13.89
N CYS A 124 -7.89 17.98 -13.46
CA CYS A 124 -6.71 18.47 -14.18
C CYS A 124 -5.70 17.35 -14.42
N CYS A 125 -5.35 16.56 -13.40
CA CYS A 125 -4.42 15.44 -13.55
C CYS A 125 -4.96 14.32 -14.44
N LYS A 126 -6.28 14.16 -14.54
CA LYS A 126 -6.90 13.15 -15.39
C LYS A 126 -6.93 13.54 -16.87
N THR A 127 -7.05 14.83 -17.16
CA THR A 127 -7.28 15.35 -18.52
C THR A 127 -6.08 16.00 -19.15
N ALA A 128 -5.04 16.31 -18.38
CA ALA A 128 -3.83 16.92 -18.90
C ALA A 128 -2.93 15.87 -19.53
N ASP A 129 -2.54 16.08 -20.80
CA ASP A 129 -1.59 15.22 -21.50
C ASP A 129 -0.14 15.67 -21.27
N SER A 130 0.05 16.93 -20.84
CA SER A 130 1.35 17.48 -20.47
C SER A 130 1.30 18.33 -19.20
N TYR A 131 2.50 18.72 -18.72
CA TYR A 131 2.59 19.66 -17.61
C TYR A 131 2.04 21.05 -17.97
N GLU A 132 2.18 21.46 -19.23
CA GLU A 132 1.63 22.71 -19.76
C GLU A 132 0.10 22.69 -19.73
N ASP A 133 -0.53 21.59 -20.17
CA ASP A 133 -1.99 21.42 -20.09
C ASP A 133 -2.49 21.45 -18.63
N PHE A 134 -1.74 20.79 -17.73
CA PHE A 134 -2.01 20.87 -16.30
C PHE A 134 -1.88 22.31 -15.80
N HIS A 135 -0.85 23.05 -16.20
CA HIS A 135 -0.63 24.42 -15.75
C HIS A 135 -1.76 25.35 -16.20
N VAL A 136 -2.21 25.23 -17.45
CA VAL A 136 -3.35 25.99 -17.99
C VAL A 136 -4.65 25.65 -17.24
N SER A 137 -4.95 24.37 -17.07
CA SER A 137 -6.18 23.92 -16.39
C SER A 137 -6.17 24.20 -14.88
N SER A 138 -5.01 24.13 -14.22
CA SER A 138 -4.85 24.41 -12.79
C SER A 138 -4.84 25.91 -12.45
N HIS A 139 -4.62 26.79 -13.43
CA HIS A 139 -4.71 28.24 -13.28
C HIS A 139 -6.08 28.70 -12.76
N PHE A 140 -7.12 27.89 -12.95
CA PHE A 140 -8.43 28.06 -12.33
C PHE A 140 -8.36 28.09 -10.79
N LEU A 141 -7.58 27.22 -10.15
CA LEU A 141 -7.47 27.18 -8.69
C LEU A 141 -6.93 28.49 -8.11
N GLU A 142 -6.07 29.19 -8.86
CA GLU A 142 -5.52 30.49 -8.48
C GLU A 142 -6.55 31.62 -8.64
N ASN A 143 -7.55 31.41 -9.49
CA ASN A 143 -8.55 32.39 -9.90
C ASN A 143 -9.97 32.03 -9.42
N ILE A 144 -10.10 31.18 -8.39
CA ILE A 144 -11.39 30.88 -7.73
C ILE A 144 -12.09 32.17 -7.21
N CYS A 145 -11.38 33.30 -7.13
CA CYS A 145 -11.95 34.62 -6.83
C CYS A 145 -12.56 35.36 -8.04
N ASN A 146 -12.45 34.82 -9.26
CA ASN A 146 -12.90 35.48 -10.50
C ASN A 146 -14.25 34.90 -10.95
N ALA A 147 -15.17 35.78 -11.35
CA ALA A 147 -16.59 35.51 -11.59
C ALA A 147 -16.96 34.56 -12.75
N LEU A 148 -16.00 33.86 -13.38
CA LEU A 148 -16.20 33.16 -14.65
C LEU A 148 -16.31 31.63 -14.51
N TRP A 149 -17.21 31.16 -13.64
CA TRP A 149 -17.64 29.76 -13.72
C TRP A 149 -19.10 29.58 -13.28
N GLN A 150 -19.96 29.23 -14.24
CA GLN A 150 -21.41 29.02 -14.08
C GLN A 150 -21.81 27.56 -13.75
N LEU A 151 -20.87 26.70 -13.30
CA LEU A 151 -21.16 25.28 -13.12
C LEU A 151 -21.47 24.94 -11.65
N ARG A 152 -22.49 25.60 -11.11
CA ARG A 152 -23.45 25.03 -10.15
C ARG A 152 -24.33 26.14 -9.62
N GLN A 153 -25.64 25.92 -9.63
CA GLN A 153 -26.63 26.70 -8.88
C GLN A 153 -26.50 26.50 -7.35
N LYS A 154 -25.27 26.49 -6.83
CA LYS A 154 -25.00 26.53 -5.40
C LYS A 154 -24.72 27.98 -5.05
N ILE A 155 -25.56 28.53 -4.17
CA ILE A 155 -25.34 29.80 -3.49
C ILE A 155 -24.10 29.62 -2.59
N MET A 156 -22.91 29.68 -3.19
CA MET A 156 -21.65 29.71 -2.48
C MET A 156 -21.04 31.07 -2.72
N SER A 157 -20.73 31.78 -1.64
CA SER A 157 -19.98 33.02 -1.73
C SER A 157 -18.58 32.72 -2.29
N TRP A 158 -18.22 33.46 -3.33
CA TRP A 158 -16.88 33.43 -3.92
C TRP A 158 -15.82 33.66 -2.84
N LEU A 159 -14.63 33.08 -3.04
CA LEU A 159 -13.50 33.41 -2.20
C LEU A 159 -13.17 34.90 -2.41
N VAL A 160 -13.08 35.66 -1.32
CA VAL A 160 -12.83 37.10 -1.40
C VAL A 160 -11.41 37.32 -1.92
N ARG A 161 -11.27 38.08 -3.01
CA ARG A 161 -9.97 38.43 -3.59
C ARG A 161 -9.09 39.07 -2.52
N ASP A 162 -7.82 38.69 -2.53
CA ASP A 162 -6.75 39.11 -1.61
C ASP A 162 -7.05 38.96 -0.11
N SER A 163 -8.08 38.18 0.24
CA SER A 163 -8.29 37.73 1.61
C SER A 163 -7.18 36.79 2.08
N MET A 164 -7.06 36.62 3.40
CA MET A 164 -6.14 35.63 3.99
C MET A 164 -6.39 34.21 3.44
N ALA A 165 -7.65 33.86 3.15
CA ALA A 165 -8.02 32.58 2.56
C ALA A 165 -7.47 32.43 1.14
N HIS A 166 -7.63 33.47 0.32
CA HIS A 166 -7.09 33.52 -1.03
C HIS A 166 -5.55 33.43 -1.05
N GLY A 167 -4.88 34.18 -0.18
CA GLY A 167 -3.43 34.12 -0.04
C GLY A 167 -2.93 32.72 0.35
N ALA A 168 -3.63 32.04 1.28
CA ALA A 168 -3.31 30.67 1.66
C ALA A 168 -3.53 29.66 0.52
N LEU A 169 -4.61 29.79 -0.26
CA LEU A 169 -4.83 28.93 -1.41
C LEU A 169 -3.72 29.12 -2.46
N LYS A 170 -3.37 30.36 -2.78
CA LYS A 170 -2.26 30.68 -3.69
C LYS A 170 -0.94 30.08 -3.21
N SER A 171 -0.62 30.16 -1.92
CA SER A 171 0.64 29.61 -1.40
C SER A 171 0.69 28.08 -1.47
N ILE A 172 -0.44 27.40 -1.33
CA ILE A 172 -0.56 25.94 -1.49
C ILE A 172 -0.37 25.53 -2.97
N VAL A 173 -1.11 26.18 -3.88
CA VAL A 173 -1.12 25.82 -5.31
C VAL A 173 0.19 26.20 -5.99
N ARG A 174 0.82 27.33 -5.60
CA ARG A 174 2.11 27.80 -6.13
C ARG A 174 3.33 27.20 -5.42
N ASN A 175 3.14 26.17 -4.60
CA ASN A 175 4.24 25.56 -3.90
C ASN A 175 5.20 24.90 -4.91
N LYS A 176 6.38 25.52 -5.12
CA LYS A 176 7.39 25.07 -6.10
C LYS A 176 7.76 23.60 -5.96
N ARG A 177 7.90 23.11 -4.72
CA ARG A 177 8.25 21.70 -4.46
C ARG A 177 7.15 20.75 -4.90
N TRP A 178 5.88 21.14 -4.72
CA TRP A 178 4.75 20.34 -5.16
C TRP A 178 4.59 20.38 -6.68
N LEU A 179 4.66 21.57 -7.29
CA LEU A 179 4.60 21.73 -8.75
C LEU A 179 5.67 20.89 -9.47
N ASN A 180 6.88 20.83 -8.92
CA ASN A 180 7.96 19.98 -9.45
C ASN A 180 7.63 18.48 -9.43
N GLU A 181 6.68 18.03 -8.61
CA GLU A 181 6.28 16.62 -8.52
C GLU A 181 4.94 16.35 -9.22
N VAL A 182 4.22 17.38 -9.67
CA VAL A 182 2.88 17.23 -10.26
C VAL A 182 2.88 16.31 -11.47
N HIS A 183 3.92 16.39 -12.30
CA HIS A 183 4.06 15.55 -13.50
C HIS A 183 3.94 14.04 -13.20
N LYS A 184 4.27 13.60 -11.99
CA LYS A 184 4.16 12.20 -11.56
C LYS A 184 2.72 11.72 -11.34
N TYR A 185 1.75 12.64 -11.27
CA TYR A 185 0.33 12.30 -11.15
C TYR A 185 -0.39 12.29 -12.50
N LEU A 186 0.23 12.76 -13.58
CA LEU A 186 -0.42 12.93 -14.89
C LEU A 186 -0.71 11.59 -15.59
N ASN A 187 0.07 10.54 -15.29
CA ASN A 187 -0.27 9.17 -15.71
C ASN A 187 -1.51 8.60 -14.99
N PHE A 188 -2.06 9.35 -14.03
CA PHE A 188 -3.32 9.07 -13.36
C PHE A 188 -3.42 7.64 -12.79
N ARG A 189 -2.35 7.22 -12.11
CA ARG A 189 -2.25 5.88 -11.49
C ARG A 189 -2.87 5.85 -10.09
N SER A 190 -3.35 4.68 -9.69
CA SER A 190 -3.82 4.47 -8.32
C SER A 190 -3.56 3.05 -7.80
N THR A 191 -3.05 2.99 -6.57
CA THR A 191 -2.78 1.77 -5.80
C THR A 191 -4.02 1.24 -5.08
N ALA A 192 -5.23 1.72 -5.38
CA ALA A 192 -6.45 1.31 -4.69
C ALA A 192 -6.70 -0.21 -4.73
N ASP A 193 -6.40 -0.88 -5.84
CA ASP A 193 -6.58 -2.33 -5.98
C ASP A 193 -5.63 -3.15 -5.08
N LEU A 194 -4.48 -2.58 -4.70
CA LEU A 194 -3.56 -3.19 -3.75
C LEU A 194 -4.16 -3.28 -2.34
N GLU A 195 -5.06 -2.38 -1.94
CA GLU A 195 -5.76 -2.48 -0.64
C GLU A 195 -6.60 -3.78 -0.56
N SER A 196 -7.18 -4.21 -1.68
CA SER A 196 -7.92 -5.47 -1.77
C SER A 196 -6.99 -6.65 -1.49
N PHE A 197 -5.80 -6.66 -2.08
CA PHE A 197 -4.80 -7.71 -1.86
C PHE A 197 -4.19 -7.67 -0.45
N GLN A 198 -3.91 -6.50 0.12
CA GLN A 198 -3.44 -6.38 1.50
C GLN A 198 -4.43 -6.97 2.50
N ASN A 199 -5.74 -6.75 2.30
CA ASN A 199 -6.77 -7.40 3.10
C ASN A 199 -6.79 -8.92 2.88
N HIS A 200 -6.55 -9.36 1.64
CA HIS A 200 -6.49 -10.77 1.29
C HIS A 200 -5.36 -11.52 2.00
N ILE A 201 -4.17 -10.90 2.11
CA ILE A 201 -3.01 -11.44 2.83
C ILE A 201 -3.36 -11.82 4.27
N LEU A 202 -4.22 -11.06 4.95
CA LEU A 202 -4.58 -11.30 6.35
C LEU A 202 -5.28 -12.64 6.57
N MET A 203 -5.87 -13.23 5.54
CA MET A 203 -6.46 -14.58 5.58
C MET A 203 -5.38 -15.67 5.65
N TYR A 204 -4.19 -15.41 5.09
CA TYR A 204 -3.08 -16.36 4.97
C TYR A 204 -2.01 -16.15 6.04
N ALA A 205 -1.68 -14.91 6.37
CA ALA A 205 -0.83 -14.58 7.51
C ALA A 205 -1.48 -13.46 8.32
N ASN A 206 -2.32 -13.86 9.26
CA ASN A 206 -2.93 -12.91 10.19
C ASN A 206 -1.84 -12.32 11.11
N LYS A 207 -2.05 -11.07 11.55
CA LYS A 207 -1.09 -10.33 12.40
C LYS A 207 -0.93 -10.87 13.83
N ARG A 208 -1.73 -11.88 14.22
CA ARG A 208 -1.77 -12.44 15.59
C ARG A 208 -0.99 -13.74 15.71
N THR A 209 -0.59 -14.34 14.59
CA THR A 209 0.14 -15.61 14.56
C THR A 209 1.57 -15.35 14.11
N ALA A 210 2.54 -15.78 14.92
CA ALA A 210 3.94 -15.77 14.51
C ALA A 210 4.22 -16.95 13.57
N PHE A 211 4.94 -16.69 12.49
CA PHE A 211 5.37 -17.70 11.52
C PHE A 211 6.89 -17.70 11.43
N SER A 212 7.50 -18.86 11.18
CA SER A 212 8.92 -18.92 10.79
C SER A 212 9.10 -18.34 9.38
N PRO A 213 10.29 -17.83 9.02
CA PRO A 213 10.51 -17.19 7.71
C PRO A 213 10.02 -18.01 6.51
N PRO A 214 10.38 -19.31 6.36
CA PRO A 214 9.93 -20.08 5.20
C PRO A 214 8.41 -20.33 5.19
N VAL A 215 7.76 -20.36 6.36
CA VAL A 215 6.30 -20.54 6.45
C VAL A 215 5.59 -19.23 6.11
N PHE A 216 6.12 -18.10 6.56
CA PHE A 216 5.58 -16.78 6.24
C PHE A 216 5.66 -16.51 4.73
N GLU A 217 6.83 -16.72 4.13
CA GLU A 217 7.07 -16.58 2.70
C GLU A 217 6.11 -17.45 1.87
N ALA A 218 6.00 -18.75 2.20
CA ALA A 218 5.07 -19.66 1.52
C ALA A 218 3.60 -19.21 1.63
N ARG A 219 3.20 -18.61 2.75
CA ARG A 219 1.85 -18.06 2.94
C ARG A 219 1.62 -16.81 2.10
N MET A 220 2.62 -15.93 1.96
CA MET A 220 2.53 -14.75 1.09
C MET A 220 2.38 -15.15 -0.38
N LEU A 221 3.18 -16.11 -0.84
CA LEU A 221 3.06 -16.65 -2.20
C LEU A 221 1.70 -17.31 -2.44
N LEU A 222 1.21 -18.10 -1.48
CA LEU A 222 -0.11 -18.73 -1.60
C LEU A 222 -1.24 -17.69 -1.63
N ALA A 223 -1.11 -16.58 -0.91
CA ALA A 223 -2.08 -15.48 -0.97
C ALA A 223 -2.09 -14.81 -2.35
N ALA A 224 -0.92 -14.57 -2.96
CA ALA A 224 -0.82 -14.03 -4.32
C ALA A 224 -1.45 -14.99 -5.35
N MET A 225 -1.17 -16.30 -5.23
CA MET A 225 -1.80 -17.31 -6.10
C MET A 225 -3.32 -17.32 -5.95
N ASP A 226 -3.85 -17.32 -4.72
CA ASP A 226 -5.31 -17.31 -4.49
C ASP A 226 -5.95 -16.01 -4.98
N TYR A 227 -5.28 -14.86 -4.81
CA TYR A 227 -5.75 -13.59 -5.33
C TYR A 227 -5.83 -13.60 -6.86
N ASN A 228 -4.73 -13.92 -7.53
CA ASN A 228 -4.65 -13.91 -8.99
C ASN A 228 -5.67 -14.87 -9.62
N TYR A 229 -5.84 -16.05 -9.03
CA TYR A 229 -6.83 -17.03 -9.50
C TYR A 229 -8.29 -16.53 -9.38
N HIS A 230 -8.55 -15.55 -8.51
CA HIS A 230 -9.91 -15.12 -8.15
C HIS A 230 -10.24 -13.66 -8.44
N LYS A 231 -9.29 -12.84 -8.90
CA LYS A 231 -9.50 -11.40 -9.14
C LYS A 231 -10.63 -11.14 -10.15
N ASP A 232 -10.66 -11.92 -11.22
CA ASP A 232 -11.58 -11.81 -12.35
C ASP A 232 -12.85 -12.67 -12.20
N ARG A 233 -13.17 -13.09 -10.97
CA ARG A 233 -14.43 -13.83 -10.71
C ARG A 233 -15.64 -13.03 -11.22
N PRO A 234 -16.53 -13.66 -11.99
CA PRO A 234 -17.72 -12.99 -12.50
C PRO A 234 -18.66 -12.65 -11.34
N GLU A 235 -19.59 -11.74 -11.62
CA GLU A 235 -20.68 -11.44 -10.71
C GLU A 235 -21.61 -12.65 -10.58
N PHE A 236 -22.21 -12.79 -9.40
CA PHE A 236 -23.19 -13.82 -9.14
C PHE A 236 -24.52 -13.41 -9.81
N CYS A 237 -24.95 -14.22 -10.76
CA CYS A 237 -26.28 -14.13 -11.36
C CYS A 237 -27.21 -15.14 -10.69
N LYS A 238 -28.44 -14.72 -10.39
CA LYS A 238 -29.52 -15.60 -9.95
C LYS A 238 -30.03 -16.44 -11.13
N SER A 239 -30.95 -17.35 -10.85
CA SER A 239 -31.59 -18.20 -11.87
C SER A 239 -32.32 -17.41 -12.96
N ASP A 240 -32.79 -16.19 -12.65
CA ASP A 240 -33.45 -15.28 -13.59
C ASP A 240 -32.47 -14.42 -14.41
N GLY A 241 -31.15 -14.62 -14.27
CA GLY A 241 -30.11 -13.83 -14.92
C GLY A 241 -29.81 -12.48 -14.26
N SER A 242 -30.56 -12.09 -13.21
CA SER A 242 -30.32 -10.83 -12.50
C SER A 242 -29.12 -10.92 -11.54
N LYS A 243 -28.40 -9.81 -11.37
CA LYS A 243 -27.26 -9.71 -10.45
C LYS A 243 -27.73 -9.74 -8.99
N LEU A 244 -26.98 -10.42 -8.13
CA LEU A 244 -27.21 -10.35 -6.68
C LEU A 244 -26.46 -9.17 -6.07
N TYR A 245 -27.19 -8.28 -5.39
CA TYR A 245 -26.64 -7.14 -4.68
C TYR A 245 -26.69 -7.32 -3.17
N LYS A 246 -25.74 -6.71 -2.47
CA LYS A 246 -25.75 -6.56 -1.00
C LYS A 246 -25.45 -5.12 -0.61
N ARG A 247 -25.93 -4.75 0.58
CA ARG A 247 -25.62 -3.46 1.20
C ARG A 247 -24.36 -3.58 2.07
N LEU A 248 -23.44 -2.63 1.94
CA LEU A 248 -22.27 -2.48 2.80
C LEU A 248 -22.32 -1.12 3.47
N TYR A 249 -22.23 -1.07 4.80
CA TYR A 249 -22.13 0.20 5.52
C TYR A 249 -20.69 0.70 5.47
N ASN A 250 -20.45 1.80 4.76
CA ASN A 250 -19.16 2.47 4.74
C ASN A 250 -19.05 3.37 5.98
N LYS A 251 -18.25 2.93 6.97
CA LYS A 251 -18.05 3.66 8.23
C LYS A 251 -17.47 5.07 8.00
N ASN A 252 -16.53 5.21 7.07
CA ASN A 252 -15.86 6.49 6.79
C ASN A 252 -16.81 7.50 6.15
N ALA A 253 -17.60 7.05 5.17
CA ALA A 253 -18.58 7.91 4.50
C ALA A 253 -19.93 7.99 5.22
N ARG A 254 -20.10 7.26 6.34
CA ARG A 254 -21.33 7.15 7.14
C ARG A 254 -22.60 6.89 6.30
N ARG A 255 -22.46 6.07 5.25
CA ARG A 255 -23.54 5.76 4.31
C ARG A 255 -23.48 4.30 3.87
N TYR A 256 -24.63 3.77 3.46
CA TYR A 256 -24.68 2.48 2.78
C TYR A 256 -24.23 2.62 1.33
N MET A 257 -23.52 1.60 0.85
CA MET A 257 -23.17 1.42 -0.55
C MET A 257 -23.74 0.09 -1.03
N LEU A 258 -24.16 0.07 -2.28
CA LEU A 258 -24.58 -1.16 -2.96
C LEU A 258 -23.33 -1.81 -3.58
N TYR A 259 -23.18 -3.13 -3.45
CA TYR A 259 -22.14 -3.87 -4.15
C TYR A 259 -22.69 -5.19 -4.73
N THR A 260 -22.12 -5.63 -5.84
CA THR A 260 -22.44 -6.91 -6.47
C THR A 260 -21.69 -8.05 -5.80
N VAL A 261 -22.39 -9.16 -5.56
CA VAL A 261 -21.79 -10.39 -5.02
C VAL A 261 -21.08 -11.11 -6.16
N LYS A 262 -19.84 -11.56 -5.97
CA LYS A 262 -19.12 -12.38 -6.96
C LYS A 262 -19.47 -13.87 -6.83
N ALA A 263 -19.52 -14.59 -7.96
CA ALA A 263 -19.75 -16.04 -8.05
C ALA A 263 -18.72 -16.81 -7.22
N SER A 264 -19.06 -17.93 -6.57
CA SER A 264 -18.22 -18.64 -5.58
C SER A 264 -16.76 -18.89 -6.02
N LYS A 265 -15.84 -18.88 -5.05
CA LYS A 265 -14.43 -19.23 -5.29
C LYS A 265 -14.30 -20.69 -5.74
N THR A 266 -13.33 -20.97 -6.60
CA THR A 266 -12.96 -22.33 -6.99
C THR A 266 -11.47 -22.52 -6.78
N TYR A 267 -11.02 -23.71 -6.42
CA TYR A 267 -9.64 -23.90 -5.97
C TYR A 267 -8.87 -24.82 -6.91
N GLY A 268 -9.03 -24.64 -8.23
CA GLY A 268 -8.41 -25.51 -9.24
C GLY A 268 -6.89 -25.56 -9.20
N TYR A 269 -6.24 -24.52 -8.66
CA TYR A 269 -4.80 -24.48 -8.44
C TYR A 269 -4.33 -25.38 -7.26
N ILE A 270 -5.21 -25.72 -6.30
CA ILE A 270 -4.84 -26.55 -5.14
C ILE A 270 -4.47 -27.98 -5.55
N PRO A 271 -5.29 -28.70 -6.35
CA PRO A 271 -4.91 -30.03 -6.86
C PRO A 271 -3.59 -30.03 -7.65
N GLN A 272 -3.31 -28.96 -8.40
CA GLN A 272 -2.04 -28.82 -9.13
C GLN A 272 -0.86 -28.69 -8.15
N LEU A 273 -0.97 -27.83 -7.13
CA LEU A 273 0.03 -27.72 -6.08
C LEU A 273 0.25 -29.05 -5.35
N GLN A 274 -0.82 -29.75 -4.99
CA GLN A 274 -0.75 -31.07 -4.35
C GLN A 274 0.00 -32.07 -5.25
N THR A 275 -0.31 -32.09 -6.54
CA THR A 275 0.38 -32.94 -7.53
C THR A 275 1.87 -32.61 -7.61
N MET A 276 2.25 -31.34 -7.64
CA MET A 276 3.65 -30.91 -7.64
C MET A 276 4.38 -31.34 -6.35
N ILE A 277 3.73 -31.22 -5.20
CA ILE A 277 4.26 -31.67 -3.90
C ILE A 277 4.49 -33.19 -3.93
N LEU A 278 3.52 -33.97 -4.41
CA LEU A 278 3.62 -35.42 -4.53
C LEU A 278 4.76 -35.83 -5.45
N ARG A 279 4.87 -35.22 -6.64
CA ARG A 279 5.98 -35.48 -7.58
C ARG A 279 7.34 -35.20 -6.93
N LYS A 280 7.48 -34.09 -6.20
CA LYS A 280 8.72 -33.79 -5.46
C LYS A 280 9.02 -34.86 -4.41
N ARG A 281 8.01 -35.32 -3.67
CA ARG A 281 8.16 -36.36 -2.65
C ARG A 281 8.59 -37.70 -3.24
N ILE A 282 7.97 -38.13 -4.34
CA ILE A 282 8.34 -39.37 -5.05
C ILE A 282 9.79 -39.30 -5.52
N ALA A 283 10.24 -38.15 -6.02
CA ALA A 283 11.64 -37.91 -6.37
C ALA A 283 12.60 -37.75 -5.17
N GLY A 284 12.18 -38.10 -3.95
CA GLY A 284 12.98 -37.99 -2.72
C GLY A 284 13.22 -36.57 -2.21
N LYS A 285 12.58 -35.56 -2.81
CA LYS A 285 12.71 -34.14 -2.42
C LYS A 285 11.54 -33.72 -1.53
N GLY A 286 11.79 -32.81 -0.58
CA GLY A 286 10.72 -32.21 0.24
C GLY A 286 10.21 -33.05 1.42
N MET A 287 10.85 -34.18 1.74
CA MET A 287 10.59 -34.90 3.01
C MET A 287 11.02 -34.03 4.21
N PRO A 288 10.26 -34.07 5.33
CA PRO A 288 10.68 -33.46 6.60
C PRO A 288 11.99 -34.12 7.02
N ARG A 289 13.10 -33.40 6.87
CA ARG A 289 14.41 -33.82 7.35
C ARG A 289 14.90 -32.72 8.27
N ARG A 290 15.70 -33.06 9.27
CA ARG A 290 16.47 -32.08 10.05
C ARG A 290 17.45 -31.44 9.06
N ARG A 291 17.04 -30.32 8.48
CA ARG A 291 17.84 -29.60 7.48
C ARG A 291 18.62 -28.53 8.20
N THR A 292 19.89 -28.38 7.84
CA THR A 292 20.60 -27.14 8.09
C THR A 292 19.81 -25.99 7.46
N LEU A 293 19.86 -24.82 8.10
CA LEU A 293 19.24 -23.61 7.56
C LEU A 293 19.74 -23.39 6.13
N ARG A 294 18.92 -22.90 5.21
CA ARG A 294 19.43 -22.58 3.87
C ARG A 294 20.44 -21.42 3.95
N PRO A 295 21.39 -21.28 3.02
CA PRO A 295 22.37 -20.18 3.06
C PRO A 295 21.73 -18.79 3.16
N ASP A 296 20.58 -18.62 2.51
CA ASP A 296 19.73 -17.43 2.45
C ASP A 296 18.71 -17.33 3.60
N ASP A 297 18.67 -18.29 4.55
CA ASP A 297 17.68 -18.26 5.63
C ASP A 297 18.00 -17.17 6.66
N PRO A 298 17.09 -16.20 6.92
CA PRO A 298 17.36 -15.08 7.83
C PRO A 298 17.68 -15.48 9.27
N ARG A 299 17.32 -16.70 9.69
CA ARG A 299 17.68 -17.23 11.00
C ARG A 299 19.19 -17.41 11.18
N ARG A 300 19.97 -17.44 10.09
CA ARG A 300 21.44 -17.48 10.14
C ARG A 300 22.05 -16.17 10.65
N CYS A 301 21.34 -15.04 10.55
CA CYS A 301 21.75 -13.74 11.09
C CYS A 301 21.54 -13.61 12.62
N GLY A 302 21.22 -14.72 13.30
CA GLY A 302 21.03 -14.80 14.74
C GLY A 302 19.57 -14.73 15.20
N LEU A 303 19.40 -14.62 16.52
CA LEU A 303 18.09 -14.53 17.16
C LEU A 303 17.41 -13.18 16.87
N LEU A 304 16.08 -13.16 16.93
CA LEU A 304 15.32 -11.93 16.71
C LEU A 304 15.59 -10.85 17.79
N PRO A 305 15.62 -11.19 19.09
CA PRO A 305 15.97 -10.23 20.14
C PRO A 305 17.39 -9.67 19.92
N PRO A 306 17.58 -8.35 20.09
CA PRO A 306 18.89 -7.72 19.97
C PRO A 306 19.77 -7.96 21.20
N VAL A 307 19.20 -8.45 22.29
CA VAL A 307 19.90 -8.77 23.54
C VAL A 307 20.11 -10.29 23.66
N PRO A 308 21.23 -10.73 24.24
CA PRO A 308 21.43 -12.13 24.56
C PRO A 308 20.32 -12.61 25.49
N ALA A 309 19.90 -13.86 25.32
CA ALA A 309 18.96 -14.47 26.24
C ALA A 309 19.64 -14.59 27.61
N PRO A 310 19.02 -14.09 28.70
CA PRO A 310 19.48 -14.39 30.06
C PRO A 310 19.44 -15.90 30.30
N THR A 311 20.21 -16.38 31.27
CA THR A 311 20.22 -17.81 31.58
C THR A 311 18.88 -18.27 32.15
N ILE A 312 18.64 -19.58 32.13
CA ILE A 312 17.40 -20.15 32.69
C ILE A 312 17.30 -19.80 34.19
N GLU A 313 18.43 -19.82 34.90
CA GLU A 313 18.53 -19.50 36.32
C GLU A 313 18.20 -18.03 36.62
N GLU A 314 18.72 -17.10 35.80
CA GLU A 314 18.39 -15.67 35.90
C GLU A 314 16.90 -15.41 35.66
N LEU A 315 16.31 -16.11 34.68
CA LEU A 315 14.88 -16.02 34.38
C LEU A 315 14.03 -16.58 35.52
N GLN A 316 14.39 -17.74 36.08
CA GLN A 316 13.70 -18.33 37.22
C GLN A 316 13.73 -17.39 38.43
N HIS A 317 14.89 -16.84 38.78
CA HIS A 317 15.02 -15.90 39.90
C HIS A 317 14.21 -14.61 39.67
N THR A 318 14.18 -14.09 38.44
CA THR A 318 13.37 -12.91 38.08
C THR A 318 11.87 -13.21 38.13
N GLN A 319 11.46 -14.41 37.74
CA GLN A 319 10.06 -14.85 37.75
C GLN A 319 9.55 -15.08 39.17
N VAL A 320 10.38 -15.64 40.05
CA VAL A 320 10.12 -15.77 41.50
C VAL A 320 9.95 -14.40 42.16
N LYS A 321 10.79 -13.41 41.82
CA LYS A 321 10.64 -12.02 42.30
C LYS A 321 9.32 -11.34 41.88
N ARG A 322 8.72 -11.77 40.78
CA ARG A 322 7.41 -11.29 40.30
C ARG A 322 6.22 -12.08 40.89
N GLY A 323 6.50 -13.16 41.61
CA GLY A 323 5.54 -14.15 42.10
C GLY A 323 4.72 -13.76 43.33
N LEU A 324 4.19 -12.52 43.39
CA LEU A 324 3.09 -12.15 44.30
C LEU A 324 1.86 -11.57 43.59
N GLY A 325 1.89 -11.44 42.26
CA GLY A 325 0.74 -11.08 41.45
C GLY A 325 0.46 -12.15 40.40
N ARG A 326 -0.77 -12.69 40.36
CA ARG A 326 -1.22 -13.60 39.30
C ARG A 326 -0.90 -12.99 37.93
N TYR A 327 0.04 -13.58 37.20
CA TYR A 327 0.30 -13.20 35.82
C TYR A 327 -0.80 -13.79 34.94
N ASN A 328 -1.70 -12.92 34.45
CA ASN A 328 -2.36 -13.20 33.19
C ASN A 328 -1.25 -13.29 32.14
N SER A 329 -1.10 -14.45 31.51
CA SER A 329 -0.21 -14.71 30.39
C SER A 329 -0.63 -13.84 29.19
N SER A 330 -0.29 -12.57 29.25
CA SER A 330 -0.26 -11.70 28.08
C SER A 330 0.98 -12.06 27.31
N VAL A 331 0.88 -13.10 26.49
CA VAL A 331 1.85 -13.34 25.42
C VAL A 331 1.79 -12.10 24.53
N PHE A 332 2.72 -11.17 24.74
CA PHE A 332 2.90 -10.03 23.87
C PHE A 332 3.49 -10.55 22.53
N LEU A 333 2.62 -11.11 21.70
CA LEU A 333 2.86 -11.41 20.30
C LEU A 333 2.92 -10.06 19.54
N PHE A 334 4.06 -9.38 19.62
CA PHE A 334 4.35 -8.21 18.80
C PHE A 334 5.26 -8.60 17.65
N HIS A 335 4.75 -9.38 16.69
CA HIS A 335 5.45 -9.65 15.43
C HIS A 335 4.53 -9.22 14.29
N LEU A 336 4.62 -7.94 13.94
CA LEU A 336 3.87 -7.36 12.84
C LEU A 336 4.58 -7.64 11.51
N GLY A 337 3.83 -7.73 10.42
CA GLY A 337 4.37 -7.58 9.07
C GLY A 337 4.12 -6.15 8.61
N LEU A 338 5.14 -5.46 8.10
CA LEU A 338 4.95 -4.26 7.30
C LEU A 338 4.60 -4.70 5.88
N HIS A 339 3.43 -4.35 5.37
CA HIS A 339 3.07 -4.60 3.98
C HIS A 339 3.22 -3.28 3.23
N ALA A 340 4.20 -3.22 2.33
CA ALA A 340 4.40 -2.10 1.43
C ALA A 340 4.09 -2.57 0.00
N THR A 341 3.63 -1.68 -0.85
CA THR A 341 3.09 -2.06 -2.15
C THR A 341 3.43 -1.05 -3.22
N LEU A 342 3.62 -1.53 -4.43
CA LEU A 342 3.75 -0.70 -5.62
C LEU A 342 2.92 -1.29 -6.77
N GLN A 343 2.53 -0.44 -7.70
CA GLN A 343 1.90 -0.85 -8.94
C GLN A 343 2.91 -0.64 -10.08
N VAL A 344 2.99 -1.55 -11.03
CA VAL A 344 3.94 -1.50 -12.14
C VAL A 344 3.27 -1.67 -13.47
N ARG A 345 3.91 -1.16 -14.52
CA ARG A 345 3.60 -1.50 -15.90
C ARG A 345 4.86 -2.01 -16.59
N TYR A 346 4.72 -3.04 -17.40
CA TYR A 346 5.78 -3.58 -18.24
C TYR A 346 5.26 -3.79 -19.67
N HIS A 347 6.17 -3.97 -20.63
CA HIS A 347 5.80 -4.41 -21.97
C HIS A 347 6.03 -5.92 -22.11
N ALA A 348 5.08 -6.61 -22.75
CA ALA A 348 5.21 -8.00 -23.16
C ALA A 348 6.30 -8.19 -24.21
#